data_AF-A0A9C6XTQ9-F1
#
_entry.id   AF-A0A9C6XTQ9-F1
#
_cell.length_a   1.000
_cell.length_b   1.000
_cell.length_c   1.000
_cell.angle_alpha   90.00
_cell.angle_beta   90.00
_cell.angle_gamma   90.00
#
_symmetry.space_group_name_H-M   'P 1'
#
loop_
_entity.id
_entity.type
_entity.pdbx_description
1 polymer ?
#
loop_
_entity_poly.entity_id
_entity_poly.type
_entity_poly.pdbx_seq_one_letter_code
_entity_poly.pdbx_strand_id
1 'polypeptide(L)'
;TQVQKKIIRDFLECPSHLKFKILEIVEKVEDTDELVESLKTEGFCSGEMLKFLLDILVDHLYSLHSDPNALLTIEPEAMAVSLVATFPKFAQRCTKEGEKPWTWLFGKSNGVGKLANNIANRQKLQDTPRARSGGQRKAPQKKEQPVILKRAIDPSELSNETKYLGCISHIDSNKVTIVSLAKQTFQERRNYVMDEKYLLDSVLQQFKYLKAFKGEMIFLEFELMNPTMGDNLIRDGHQYIEKLLKLGYAEPKKYGSVSNLTKDDCLNALMILTKFLPLPKRVYAHEKKMSLVAELDHIYQLVPVGSGVELEISRRREECRHPIQPYVMAMGDRDQIVSQYLVLGDGHSIQLPEQPTLKTIDLLLKAHYVFNVPYYLAWKNAFRFLSVQILGLPLENPRQSSFTAEHVELFNRF
;
A
#
# COMPACT_ATOMS: atom_id res chain seq x y z
N THR A 1 -14.81 -16.30 28.12
CA THR A 1 -15.25 -17.45 28.94
C THR A 1 -15.54 -17.03 30.38
N GLN A 2 -16.28 -17.81 31.19
CA GLN A 2 -16.59 -17.44 32.61
C GLN A 2 -15.35 -17.05 33.43
N VAL A 3 -14.17 -17.54 33.05
CA VAL A 3 -12.85 -17.17 33.58
C VAL A 3 -12.52 -15.69 33.37
N GLN A 4 -12.79 -15.11 32.19
CA GLN A 4 -12.61 -13.67 31.94
C GLN A 4 -13.56 -12.82 32.79
N LYS A 5 -14.81 -13.29 32.98
CA LYS A 5 -15.77 -12.59 33.86
C LYS A 5 -15.34 -12.64 35.33
N LYS A 6 -14.68 -13.71 35.77
CA LYS A 6 -14.11 -13.84 37.12
C LYS A 6 -12.85 -12.98 37.31
N ILE A 7 -11.92 -12.99 36.36
CA ILE A 7 -10.72 -12.12 36.40
C ILE A 7 -11.12 -10.64 36.37
N ILE A 8 -12.11 -10.28 35.57
CA ILE A 8 -12.65 -8.90 35.53
C ILE A 8 -13.35 -8.58 36.86
N ARG A 9 -14.13 -9.50 37.45
CA ARG A 9 -14.80 -9.29 38.75
C ARG A 9 -13.78 -9.09 39.88
N ASP A 10 -12.82 -10.01 40.03
CA ASP A 10 -11.82 -9.98 41.11
C ASP A 10 -10.87 -8.77 41.00
N PHE A 11 -10.74 -8.16 39.80
CA PHE A 11 -9.91 -6.98 39.54
C PHE A 11 -10.69 -5.64 39.66
N LEU A 12 -12.02 -5.67 39.54
CA LEU A 12 -12.90 -4.49 39.57
C LEU A 12 -13.44 -4.15 40.98
N GLU A 13 -13.20 -4.98 41.99
CA GLU A 13 -13.81 -4.83 43.32
C GLU A 13 -13.26 -3.66 44.17
N CYS A 14 -12.31 -2.85 43.66
CA CYS A 14 -11.86 -1.65 44.37
C CYS A 14 -11.38 -0.50 43.44
N PRO A 15 -12.29 0.20 42.74
CA PRO A 15 -11.96 1.30 41.81
C PRO A 15 -11.25 2.50 42.46
N SER A 16 -11.39 2.66 43.77
CA SER A 16 -10.76 3.72 44.58
C SER A 16 -9.23 3.64 44.64
N HIS A 17 -8.63 2.52 44.23
CA HIS A 17 -7.18 2.30 44.25
C HIS A 17 -6.53 2.33 42.86
N LEU A 18 -7.29 2.67 41.79
CA LEU A 18 -6.70 2.81 40.46
C LEU A 18 -5.71 3.99 40.44
N LYS A 19 -4.49 3.72 39.97
CA LYS A 19 -3.42 4.72 39.90
C LYS A 19 -3.79 5.89 38.99
N PHE A 20 -4.57 5.65 37.93
CA PHE A 20 -4.97 6.66 36.97
C PHE A 20 -6.49 6.75 36.85
N LYS A 21 -7.02 7.97 36.93
CA LYS A 21 -8.42 8.26 36.68
C LYS A 21 -8.61 8.69 35.24
N ILE A 22 -8.95 7.72 34.39
CA ILE A 22 -8.92 7.90 32.92
C ILE A 22 -9.85 9.02 32.45
N LEU A 23 -11.08 9.08 32.96
CA LEU A 23 -12.02 10.15 32.59
C LEU A 23 -11.49 11.54 32.97
N GLU A 24 -10.92 11.69 34.17
CA GLU A 24 -10.34 12.97 34.60
C GLU A 24 -9.11 13.37 33.77
N ILE A 25 -8.38 12.41 33.20
CA ILE A 25 -7.25 12.68 32.30
C ILE A 25 -7.76 13.18 30.95
N VAL A 26 -8.79 12.55 30.40
CA VAL A 26 -9.34 12.89 29.08
C VAL A 26 -10.09 14.23 29.14
N GLU A 27 -10.92 14.46 30.16
CA GLU A 27 -11.70 15.70 30.32
C GLU A 27 -10.84 16.96 30.50
N LYS A 28 -9.55 16.83 30.80
CA LYS A 28 -8.60 17.95 30.92
C LYS A 28 -8.05 18.43 29.57
N VAL A 29 -8.32 17.71 28.49
CA VAL A 29 -7.81 18.02 27.15
C VAL A 29 -8.93 18.65 26.33
N GLU A 30 -8.63 19.76 25.65
CA GLU A 30 -9.56 20.43 24.73
C GLU A 30 -9.96 19.49 23.57
N ASP A 31 -11.15 19.70 23.00
CA ASP A 31 -11.70 18.92 21.88
C ASP A 31 -11.90 17.41 22.15
N THR A 32 -12.23 17.05 23.40
CA THR A 32 -12.49 15.65 23.79
C THR A 32 -13.96 15.31 24.02
N ASP A 33 -14.89 16.23 23.78
CA ASP A 33 -16.32 16.05 24.11
C ASP A 33 -16.92 14.79 23.47
N GLU A 34 -16.67 14.58 22.16
CA GLU A 34 -17.15 13.40 21.43
C GLU A 34 -16.53 12.09 21.95
N LEU A 35 -15.25 12.14 22.33
CA LEU A 35 -14.53 11.00 22.91
C LEU A 35 -15.06 10.66 24.31
N VAL A 36 -15.29 11.67 25.15
CA VAL A 36 -15.82 11.51 26.51
C VAL A 36 -17.25 10.99 26.45
N GLU A 37 -18.07 11.50 25.54
CA GLU A 37 -19.43 11.01 25.33
C GLU A 37 -19.44 9.54 24.88
N SER A 38 -18.64 9.18 23.88
CA SER A 38 -18.48 7.79 23.41
C SER A 38 -18.02 6.87 24.55
N LEU A 39 -17.06 7.30 25.37
CA LEU A 39 -16.59 6.50 26.51
C LEU A 39 -17.64 6.35 27.62
N LYS A 40 -18.43 7.39 27.92
CA LYS A 40 -19.49 7.33 28.94
C LYS A 40 -20.70 6.51 28.49
N THR A 41 -21.09 6.62 27.22
CA THR A 41 -22.30 5.98 26.68
C THR A 41 -22.03 4.55 26.21
N GLU A 42 -20.97 4.35 25.44
CA GLU A 42 -20.64 3.06 24.85
C GLU A 42 -19.63 2.27 25.67
N GLY A 43 -18.86 2.90 26.57
CA GLY A 43 -17.79 2.22 27.31
C GLY A 43 -16.65 1.74 26.39
N PHE A 44 -16.58 2.26 25.17
CA PHE A 44 -15.61 1.89 24.14
C PHE A 44 -15.53 3.01 23.09
N CYS A 45 -14.51 3.01 22.23
CA CYS A 45 -14.38 4.01 21.16
C CYS A 45 -13.83 3.41 19.84
N SER A 46 -14.14 4.06 18.73
CA SER A 46 -13.81 3.62 17.35
C SER A 46 -12.30 3.67 17.06
N GLY A 47 -11.87 3.25 15.86
CA GLY A 47 -10.44 3.14 15.52
C GLY A 47 -9.65 4.44 15.66
N GLU A 48 -10.21 5.55 15.19
CA GLU A 48 -9.58 6.88 15.23
C GLU A 48 -9.64 7.49 16.63
N MET A 49 -10.80 7.41 17.28
CA MET A 49 -10.98 7.85 18.67
C MET A 49 -10.08 7.07 19.66
N LEU A 50 -9.87 5.78 19.42
CA LEU A 50 -8.94 4.97 20.21
C LEU A 50 -7.49 5.43 20.06
N LYS A 51 -7.10 5.84 18.85
CA LYS A 51 -5.75 6.40 18.63
C LYS A 51 -5.60 7.70 19.40
N PHE A 52 -6.58 8.60 19.30
CA PHE A 52 -6.59 9.88 20.01
C PHE A 52 -6.56 9.69 21.54
N LEU A 53 -7.38 8.78 22.07
CA LEU A 53 -7.36 8.41 23.49
C LEU A 53 -5.97 7.92 23.92
N LEU A 54 -5.33 7.03 23.15
CA LEU A 54 -4.01 6.53 23.50
C LEU A 54 -2.94 7.62 23.46
N ASP A 55 -3.03 8.57 22.54
CA ASP A 55 -2.11 9.71 22.47
C ASP A 55 -2.24 10.60 23.71
N ILE A 56 -3.48 10.90 24.15
CA ILE A 56 -3.77 11.62 25.41
C ILE A 56 -3.15 10.90 26.63
N LEU A 57 -3.33 9.58 26.72
CA LEU A 57 -2.79 8.80 27.84
C LEU A 57 -1.26 8.78 27.84
N VAL A 58 -0.64 8.70 26.66
CA VAL A 58 0.82 8.80 26.52
C VAL A 58 1.30 10.19 26.92
N ASP A 59 0.63 11.26 26.48
CA ASP A 59 0.95 12.63 26.89
C ASP A 59 0.89 12.81 28.40
N HIS A 60 -0.14 12.25 29.04
CA HIS A 60 -0.25 12.26 30.49
C HIS A 60 0.93 11.52 31.15
N LEU A 61 1.32 10.35 30.65
CA LEU A 61 2.49 9.62 31.15
C LEU A 61 3.78 10.43 31.01
N TYR A 62 4.00 11.11 29.87
CA TYR A 62 5.15 12.00 29.68
C TYR A 62 5.11 13.22 30.60
N SER A 63 3.93 13.73 30.96
CA SER A 63 3.81 14.84 31.91
C SER A 63 4.20 14.48 33.34
N LEU A 64 4.17 13.18 33.68
CA LEU A 64 4.48 12.68 35.02
C LEU A 64 5.97 12.34 35.21
N HIS A 65 6.72 12.14 34.13
CA HIS A 65 8.14 11.75 34.17
C HIS A 65 9.02 12.74 33.45
N SER A 66 10.05 13.23 34.14
CA SER A 66 11.06 14.11 33.53
C SER A 66 12.08 13.35 32.66
N ASP A 67 12.18 12.03 32.79
CA ASP A 67 13.07 11.16 32.00
C ASP A 67 12.26 10.24 31.05
N PRO A 68 12.37 10.43 29.72
CA PRO A 68 11.72 9.58 28.71
C PRO A 68 12.09 8.10 28.78
N ASN A 69 13.25 7.74 29.33
CA ASN A 69 13.73 6.37 29.43
C ASN A 69 13.13 5.60 30.62
N ALA A 70 12.57 6.31 31.60
CA ALA A 70 11.90 5.71 32.77
C ALA A 70 10.50 5.16 32.44
N LEU A 71 9.89 5.60 31.33
CA LEU A 71 8.51 5.31 30.93
C LEU A 71 8.22 3.84 30.63
N LEU A 72 9.23 3.00 30.36
CA LEU A 72 9.02 1.57 30.09
C LEU A 72 8.86 0.71 31.36
N THR A 73 8.91 1.32 32.55
CA THR A 73 8.69 0.61 33.83
C THR A 73 7.30 0.92 34.40
N ILE A 74 6.63 -0.13 34.92
CA ILE A 74 5.36 -0.23 35.71
C ILE A 74 4.16 0.67 35.34
N GLU A 75 4.35 1.93 35.01
CA GLU A 75 3.31 2.94 34.77
C GLU A 75 2.46 2.73 33.52
N PRO A 76 2.99 2.32 32.36
CA PRO A 76 2.14 2.03 31.20
C PRO A 76 1.24 0.82 31.43
N GLU A 77 1.71 -0.18 32.18
CA GLU A 77 0.86 -1.31 32.57
C GLU A 77 -0.24 -0.83 33.52
N ALA A 78 0.08 0.00 34.52
CA ALA A 78 -0.91 0.59 35.41
C ALA A 78 -1.93 1.48 34.67
N MET A 79 -1.52 2.17 33.61
CA MET A 79 -2.40 2.95 32.74
C MET A 79 -3.33 2.04 31.92
N ALA A 80 -2.80 0.98 31.31
CA ALA A 80 -3.59 0.01 30.56
C ALA A 80 -4.59 -0.75 31.47
N VAL A 81 -4.16 -1.07 32.69
CA VAL A 81 -5.01 -1.63 33.75
C VAL A 81 -6.14 -0.67 34.09
N SER A 82 -5.82 0.60 34.37
CA SER A 82 -6.82 1.60 34.74
C SER A 82 -7.83 1.82 33.62
N LEU A 83 -7.39 1.80 32.35
CA LEU A 83 -8.27 1.87 31.17
C LEU A 83 -9.26 0.71 31.09
N VAL A 84 -8.78 -0.54 31.22
CA VAL A 84 -9.67 -1.72 31.16
C VAL A 84 -10.58 -1.80 32.39
N ALA A 85 -10.10 -1.36 33.55
CA ALA A 85 -10.92 -1.30 34.76
C ALA A 85 -12.02 -0.23 34.66
N THR A 86 -11.72 0.93 34.08
CA THR A 86 -12.69 2.01 33.87
C THR A 86 -13.69 1.64 32.78
N PHE A 87 -13.23 0.96 31.71
CA PHE A 87 -14.03 0.59 30.55
C PHE A 87 -13.88 -0.90 30.21
N PRO A 88 -14.68 -1.78 30.85
CA PRO A 88 -14.52 -3.23 30.70
C PRO A 88 -14.66 -3.76 29.28
N LYS A 89 -15.32 -3.04 28.35
CA LYS A 89 -15.44 -3.46 26.94
C LYS A 89 -14.08 -3.53 26.24
N PHE A 90 -13.05 -2.83 26.72
CA PHE A 90 -11.68 -2.95 26.20
C PHE A 90 -11.09 -4.35 26.42
N ALA A 91 -11.57 -5.11 27.42
CA ALA A 91 -11.13 -6.49 27.65
C ALA A 91 -11.56 -7.46 26.53
N GLN A 92 -12.61 -7.12 25.76
CA GLN A 92 -13.18 -8.00 24.73
C GLN A 92 -12.22 -8.24 23.55
N ARG A 93 -11.20 -7.40 23.38
CA ARG A 93 -10.16 -7.56 22.35
C ARG A 93 -9.04 -8.52 22.75
N CYS A 94 -9.05 -9.06 23.98
CA CYS A 94 -8.15 -10.13 24.36
C CYS A 94 -8.61 -11.46 23.75
N THR A 95 -7.84 -12.00 22.81
CA THR A 95 -8.21 -13.16 21.99
C THR A 95 -7.65 -14.49 22.50
N LYS A 96 -6.73 -14.46 23.47
CA LYS A 96 -6.04 -15.66 23.98
C LYS A 96 -6.51 -16.01 25.38
N GLU A 97 -6.85 -17.27 25.58
CA GLU A 97 -7.29 -17.80 26.87
C GLU A 97 -6.10 -17.87 27.85
N GLY A 98 -6.26 -17.29 29.05
CA GLY A 98 -5.22 -17.22 30.07
C GLY A 98 -4.36 -15.94 30.10
N GLU A 99 -4.48 -15.05 29.10
CA GLU A 99 -3.79 -13.74 29.12
C GLU A 99 -4.54 -12.67 29.92
N LYS A 100 -3.80 -11.71 30.49
CA LYS A 100 -4.39 -10.57 31.20
C LYS A 100 -5.24 -9.72 30.23
N PRO A 101 -6.40 -9.18 30.64
CA PRO A 101 -7.30 -8.42 29.77
C PRO A 101 -6.68 -7.20 29.05
N TRP A 102 -5.62 -6.61 29.59
CA TRP A 102 -4.93 -5.43 29.05
C TRP A 102 -3.68 -5.75 28.22
N THR A 103 -3.34 -7.03 27.96
CA THR A 103 -2.10 -7.39 27.23
C THR A 103 -2.02 -6.78 25.83
N TRP A 104 -3.16 -6.64 25.13
CA TRP A 104 -3.20 -6.03 23.81
C TRP A 104 -2.94 -4.51 23.82
N LEU A 105 -3.14 -3.85 24.98
CA LEU A 105 -2.81 -2.44 25.21
C LEU A 105 -1.35 -2.31 25.66
N PHE A 106 -0.92 -3.13 26.63
CA PHE A 106 0.45 -3.19 27.12
C PHE A 106 0.77 -4.55 27.76
N GLY A 107 1.75 -5.27 27.22
CA GLY A 107 2.27 -6.52 27.78
C GLY A 107 3.68 -6.36 28.37
N LYS A 108 3.82 -6.43 29.71
CA LYS A 108 5.10 -6.24 30.42
C LYS A 108 6.20 -7.22 30.00
N SER A 109 5.86 -8.47 29.68
CA SER A 109 6.84 -9.50 29.31
C SER A 109 7.48 -9.26 27.94
N ASN A 110 6.85 -8.47 27.07
CA ASN A 110 7.27 -8.33 25.67
C ASN A 110 7.49 -6.86 25.26
N GLY A 111 7.03 -5.88 26.04
CA GLY A 111 7.02 -4.47 25.64
C GLY A 111 6.13 -4.19 24.41
N VAL A 112 5.18 -5.08 24.12
CA VAL A 112 4.31 -5.02 22.94
C VAL A 112 2.89 -4.67 23.36
N GLY A 113 2.25 -3.79 22.60
CA GLY A 113 0.86 -3.35 22.82
C GLY A 113 0.63 -1.99 22.16
N LYS A 114 -0.63 -1.59 21.96
CA LYS A 114 -0.92 -0.29 21.30
C LYS A 114 -0.33 0.89 22.07
N LEU A 115 -0.39 0.86 23.41
CA LEU A 115 0.18 1.91 24.25
C LEU A 115 1.72 1.90 24.19
N ALA A 116 2.33 0.71 24.20
CA ALA A 116 3.78 0.56 24.07
C ALA A 116 4.29 1.07 22.72
N ASN A 117 3.58 0.78 21.62
CA ASN A 117 3.91 1.24 20.29
C ASN A 117 3.83 2.77 20.18
N ASN A 118 2.83 3.40 20.79
CA ASN A 118 2.72 4.86 20.80
C ASN A 118 3.86 5.51 21.61
N ILE A 119 4.26 4.93 22.75
CA ILE A 119 5.42 5.40 23.52
C ILE A 119 6.71 5.28 22.68
N ALA A 120 6.97 4.12 22.08
CA ALA A 120 8.18 3.89 21.27
C ALA A 120 8.25 4.79 20.03
N ASN A 121 7.14 5.03 19.36
CA ASN A 121 7.08 5.97 18.23
C ASN A 121 7.39 7.40 18.66
N ARG A 122 6.99 7.79 19.87
CA ARG A 122 7.23 9.12 20.42
C ARG A 122 8.70 9.32 20.85
N GLN A 123 9.35 8.30 21.40
CA GLN A 123 10.79 8.32 21.69
C GLN A 123 11.63 8.50 20.40
N LYS A 124 11.30 7.77 19.33
CA LYS A 124 11.98 7.91 18.02
C LYS A 124 11.91 9.33 17.43
N LEU A 125 10.85 10.07 17.72
CA LEU A 125 10.71 11.47 17.33
C LEU A 125 11.56 12.42 18.20
N GLN A 126 11.87 12.03 19.45
CA GLN A 126 12.70 12.80 20.39
C GLN A 126 14.21 12.55 20.23
N ASP A 127 14.63 11.35 19.80
CA ASP A 127 16.05 10.95 19.67
C ASP A 127 16.77 11.48 18.41
N THR A 128 16.16 12.40 17.66
CA THR A 128 16.84 13.05 16.52
C THR A 128 17.79 14.16 17.02
N PRO A 129 19.11 14.11 16.73
CA PRO A 129 20.04 15.08 17.29
C PRO A 129 19.82 16.45 16.67
N ARG A 130 19.25 17.38 17.44
CA ARG A 130 19.25 18.82 17.11
C ARG A 130 20.67 19.37 17.25
N ALA A 131 21.40 19.39 16.13
CA ALA A 131 22.53 20.28 15.97
C ALA A 131 22.01 21.72 15.86
N ARG A 132 22.34 22.56 16.86
CA ARG A 132 23.09 23.83 16.74
C ARG A 132 22.64 24.93 17.70
N SER A 133 23.61 25.35 18.51
CA SER A 133 23.94 26.71 18.95
C SER A 133 22.80 27.65 19.37
N GLY A 134 22.82 27.98 20.67
CA GLY A 134 22.00 29.01 21.28
C GLY A 134 22.16 30.42 20.69
N GLY A 135 21.11 31.20 20.89
CA GLY A 135 21.03 32.62 20.56
C GLY A 135 19.58 33.07 20.69
N GLN A 136 19.32 34.05 21.55
CA GLN A 136 18.02 34.38 22.12
C GLN A 136 16.94 34.81 21.12
N ARG A 137 15.71 34.44 21.51
CA ARG A 137 14.41 34.76 20.91
C ARG A 137 14.17 36.28 20.81
N LYS A 138 13.79 36.74 19.62
CA LYS A 138 12.69 37.70 19.44
C LYS A 138 11.68 37.09 18.48
N ALA A 139 10.42 37.09 18.90
CA ALA A 139 9.29 36.55 18.14
C ALA A 139 9.21 37.19 16.74
N PRO A 140 8.80 36.42 15.73
CA PRO A 140 7.47 36.72 15.20
C PRO A 140 6.66 35.49 14.79
N GLN A 141 5.38 35.61 15.14
CA GLN A 141 4.19 35.19 14.38
C GLN A 141 3.92 33.69 14.13
N LYS A 142 2.72 33.31 14.58
CA LYS A 142 1.97 32.10 14.24
C LYS A 142 2.24 31.67 12.79
N LYS A 143 2.75 30.45 12.64
CA LYS A 143 2.38 29.61 11.50
C LYS A 143 1.71 28.37 12.07
N GLU A 144 0.39 28.40 12.03
CA GLU A 144 -0.47 27.24 12.04
C GLU A 144 0.12 26.20 11.09
N GLN A 145 0.43 25.00 11.59
CA GLN A 145 0.50 23.83 10.74
C GLN A 145 -0.83 23.09 10.92
N PRO A 146 -1.63 22.98 9.85
CA PRO A 146 -2.97 22.43 9.94
C PRO A 146 -2.90 20.92 10.12
N VAL A 147 -3.85 20.39 10.87
CA VAL A 147 -4.28 18.99 10.78
C VAL A 147 -4.72 18.76 9.35
N ILE A 148 -3.87 18.15 8.52
CA ILE A 148 -4.27 17.71 7.18
C ILE A 148 -5.06 16.42 7.37
N LEU A 149 -6.37 16.56 7.63
CA LEU A 149 -7.35 15.69 6.99
C LEU A 149 -6.94 15.63 5.52
N LYS A 150 -6.63 14.44 4.98
CA LYS A 150 -6.33 14.26 3.55
C LYS A 150 -7.58 14.63 2.76
N ARG A 151 -7.76 15.93 2.55
CA ARG A 151 -8.76 16.51 1.67
C ARG A 151 -8.34 16.10 0.25
N ALA A 152 -9.29 15.59 -0.50
CA ALA A 152 -9.20 15.46 -1.94
C ALA A 152 -8.63 16.75 -2.53
N ILE A 153 -7.47 16.69 -3.21
CA ILE A 153 -6.93 17.85 -3.90
C ILE A 153 -7.82 18.09 -5.12
N ASP A 154 -8.51 19.22 -5.14
CA ASP A 154 -9.23 19.66 -6.33
C ASP A 154 -8.22 20.06 -7.43
N PRO A 155 -8.44 19.78 -8.73
CA PRO A 155 -7.56 20.24 -9.80
C PRO A 155 -7.26 21.75 -9.74
N SER A 156 -8.19 22.56 -9.24
CA SER A 156 -8.00 24.00 -9.04
C SER A 156 -6.99 24.35 -7.94
N GLU A 157 -6.76 23.47 -6.97
CA GLU A 157 -5.83 23.62 -5.85
C GLU A 157 -4.39 23.19 -6.21
N LEU A 158 -4.16 22.61 -7.39
CA LEU A 158 -2.80 22.25 -7.86
C LEU A 158 -1.92 23.49 -8.00
N SER A 159 -0.63 23.35 -7.67
CA SER A 159 0.35 24.42 -7.83
C SER A 159 0.48 24.85 -9.30
N ASN A 160 1.01 26.06 -9.50
CA ASN A 160 1.25 26.58 -10.84
C ASN A 160 2.26 25.72 -11.59
N GLU A 161 3.24 25.16 -10.89
CA GLU A 161 4.23 24.22 -11.41
C GLU A 161 3.57 22.92 -11.88
N THR A 162 2.64 22.36 -11.09
CA THR A 162 1.89 21.15 -11.48
C THR A 162 0.97 21.40 -12.67
N LYS A 163 0.29 22.56 -12.69
CA LYS A 163 -0.55 22.97 -13.82
C LYS A 163 0.29 23.20 -15.08
N TYR A 164 1.41 23.90 -14.94
CA TYR A 164 2.35 24.17 -16.03
C TYR A 164 2.87 22.87 -16.62
N LEU A 165 3.29 21.92 -15.79
CA LEU A 165 3.73 20.59 -16.22
C LEU A 165 2.70 19.88 -17.11
N GLY A 166 1.40 20.03 -16.82
CA GLY A 166 0.31 19.49 -17.63
C GLY A 166 0.10 20.19 -18.99
N CYS A 167 0.65 21.39 -19.17
CA CYS A 167 0.54 22.20 -20.39
C CYS A 167 1.78 22.15 -21.29
N ILE A 168 2.93 21.71 -20.78
CA ILE A 168 4.16 21.63 -21.57
C ILE A 168 3.99 20.60 -22.69
N SER A 169 4.44 20.93 -23.90
CA SER A 169 4.44 19.97 -25.00
C SER A 169 5.44 18.84 -24.75
N HIS A 170 5.00 17.59 -24.94
CA HIS A 170 5.80 16.39 -24.67
C HIS A 170 6.76 16.04 -25.82
N ILE A 171 7.64 16.97 -26.14
CA ILE A 171 8.71 16.80 -27.15
C ILE A 171 10.06 16.65 -26.46
N ASP A 172 11.03 16.02 -27.12
CA ASP A 172 12.32 15.68 -26.51
C ASP A 172 13.08 16.90 -25.98
N SER A 173 12.96 18.07 -26.63
CA SER A 173 13.59 19.31 -26.15
C SER A 173 13.10 19.75 -24.78
N ASN A 174 11.87 19.39 -24.40
CA ASN A 174 11.26 19.73 -23.12
C ASN A 174 11.46 18.65 -22.06
N LYS A 175 12.03 17.48 -22.43
CA LYS A 175 12.12 16.31 -21.56
C LYS A 175 12.85 16.61 -20.24
N VAL A 176 13.97 17.33 -20.30
CA VAL A 176 14.75 17.71 -19.09
C VAL A 176 13.90 18.56 -18.14
N THR A 177 13.18 19.54 -18.68
CA THR A 177 12.28 20.42 -17.92
C THR A 177 11.12 19.62 -17.32
N ILE A 178 10.48 18.75 -18.11
CA ILE A 178 9.39 17.88 -17.67
C ILE A 178 9.85 16.97 -16.54
N VAL A 179 11.02 16.33 -16.66
CA VAL A 179 11.60 15.47 -15.61
C VAL A 179 11.83 16.25 -14.33
N SER A 180 12.43 17.44 -14.43
CA SER A 180 12.72 18.29 -13.27
C SER A 180 11.44 18.69 -12.53
N LEU A 181 10.45 19.20 -13.27
CA LEU A 181 9.15 19.58 -12.72
C LEU A 181 8.38 18.38 -12.18
N ALA A 182 8.45 17.22 -12.84
CA ALA A 182 7.86 15.99 -12.36
C ALA A 182 8.45 15.62 -10.99
N LYS A 183 9.77 15.66 -10.82
CA LYS A 183 10.39 15.41 -9.49
C LYS A 183 9.90 16.42 -8.44
N GLN A 184 9.85 17.70 -8.78
CA GLN A 184 9.44 18.77 -7.86
C GLN A 184 7.98 18.62 -7.40
N THR A 185 7.07 18.29 -8.32
CA THR A 185 5.62 18.27 -8.07
C THR A 185 5.09 16.88 -7.70
N PHE A 186 5.99 15.93 -7.42
CA PHE A 186 5.66 14.52 -7.17
C PHE A 186 4.61 14.32 -6.08
N GLN A 187 4.76 15.00 -4.94
CA GLN A 187 3.87 14.77 -3.79
C GLN A 187 2.42 15.20 -4.07
N GLU A 188 2.21 16.33 -4.76
CA GLU A 188 0.89 16.81 -5.14
C GLU A 188 0.18 15.81 -6.06
N ARG A 189 0.90 15.31 -7.07
CA ARG A 189 0.36 14.30 -7.98
C ARG A 189 0.10 12.99 -7.28
N ARG A 190 1.00 12.54 -6.39
CA ARG A 190 0.77 11.31 -5.63
C ARG A 190 -0.47 11.41 -4.77
N ASN A 191 -0.70 12.56 -4.15
CA ASN A 191 -1.93 12.80 -3.39
C ASN A 191 -3.16 12.76 -4.30
N TYR A 192 -3.09 13.32 -5.51
CA TYR A 192 -4.16 13.25 -6.50
C TYR A 192 -4.46 11.80 -6.93
N VAL A 193 -3.43 11.00 -7.24
CA VAL A 193 -3.61 9.60 -7.68
C VAL A 193 -4.12 8.69 -6.56
N MET A 194 -3.80 8.99 -5.31
CA MET A 194 -4.23 8.18 -4.16
C MET A 194 -5.67 8.44 -3.74
N ASP A 195 -6.33 9.44 -4.33
CA ASP A 195 -7.74 9.72 -4.07
C ASP A 195 -8.63 8.81 -4.92
N GLU A 196 -9.47 8.01 -4.26
CA GLU A 196 -10.37 7.03 -4.88
C GLU A 196 -11.37 7.65 -5.87
N LYS A 197 -11.58 8.97 -5.80
CA LYS A 197 -12.42 9.71 -6.76
C LYS A 197 -11.86 9.68 -8.18
N TYR A 198 -10.54 9.66 -8.35
CA TYR A 198 -9.93 9.81 -9.67
C TYR A 198 -9.59 8.45 -10.27
N LEU A 199 -10.21 8.15 -11.42
CA LEU A 199 -9.90 6.97 -12.21
C LEU A 199 -8.63 7.20 -13.05
N LEU A 200 -8.06 6.11 -13.58
CA LEU A 200 -6.87 6.15 -14.44
C LEU A 200 -7.02 7.13 -15.60
N ASP A 201 -8.19 7.15 -16.26
CA ASP A 201 -8.50 8.10 -17.33
C ASP A 201 -8.36 9.56 -16.87
N SER A 202 -8.94 9.92 -15.71
CA SER A 202 -8.86 11.27 -15.14
C SER A 202 -7.42 11.65 -14.79
N VAL A 203 -6.66 10.74 -14.19
CA VAL A 203 -5.23 10.94 -13.87
C VAL A 203 -4.45 11.20 -15.15
N LEU A 204 -4.70 10.42 -16.20
CA LEU A 204 -4.01 10.49 -17.47
C LEU A 204 -4.46 11.66 -18.37
N GLN A 205 -5.63 12.24 -18.11
CA GLN A 205 -6.07 13.51 -18.71
C GLN A 205 -5.41 14.71 -18.01
N GLN A 206 -5.27 14.65 -16.69
CA GLN A 206 -4.63 15.70 -15.89
C GLN A 206 -3.10 15.72 -16.07
N PHE A 207 -2.46 14.55 -16.08
CA PHE A 207 -1.01 14.38 -16.16
C PHE A 207 -0.61 13.64 -17.43
N LYS A 208 -0.92 14.24 -18.58
CA LYS A 208 -0.73 13.63 -19.90
C LYS A 208 0.71 13.20 -20.19
N TYR A 209 1.69 13.90 -19.61
CA TYR A 209 3.11 13.60 -19.77
C TYR A 209 3.48 12.21 -19.20
N LEU A 210 2.68 11.61 -18.31
CA LEU A 210 2.93 10.26 -17.78
C LEU A 210 2.96 9.17 -18.86
N LYS A 211 2.32 9.41 -20.00
CA LYS A 211 2.34 8.52 -21.18
C LYS A 211 3.49 8.83 -22.13
N ALA A 212 4.12 9.99 -21.96
CA ALA A 212 5.15 10.47 -22.86
C ALA A 212 6.47 9.70 -22.67
N PHE A 213 7.40 9.96 -23.60
CA PHE A 213 8.77 9.43 -23.54
C PHE A 213 8.80 7.91 -23.36
N LYS A 214 7.88 7.21 -24.04
CA LYS A 214 7.88 5.76 -24.19
C LYS A 214 7.97 4.97 -22.87
N GLY A 215 7.22 5.43 -21.84
CA GLY A 215 7.15 4.81 -20.52
C GLY A 215 8.18 5.32 -19.50
N GLU A 216 9.14 6.16 -19.91
CA GLU A 216 10.17 6.72 -19.00
C GLU A 216 9.57 7.50 -17.82
N MET A 217 8.42 8.16 -18.02
CA MET A 217 7.78 8.91 -16.94
C MET A 217 7.17 7.99 -15.87
N ILE A 218 6.68 6.81 -16.24
CA ILE A 218 6.23 5.81 -15.26
C ILE A 218 7.41 5.26 -14.47
N PHE A 219 8.53 4.98 -15.15
CA PHE A 219 9.75 4.54 -14.46
C PHE A 219 10.23 5.59 -13.45
N LEU A 220 10.26 6.87 -13.85
CA LEU A 220 10.60 7.97 -12.96
C LEU A 220 9.67 8.07 -11.74
N GLU A 221 8.35 8.02 -11.95
CA GLU A 221 7.37 8.07 -10.84
C GLU A 221 7.56 6.88 -9.89
N PHE A 222 7.79 5.69 -10.43
CA PHE A 222 8.04 4.50 -9.63
C PHE A 222 9.34 4.60 -8.83
N GLU A 223 10.41 5.14 -9.41
CA GLU A 223 11.68 5.38 -8.72
C GLU A 223 11.53 6.40 -7.60
N LEU A 224 10.75 7.48 -7.80
CA LEU A 224 10.45 8.46 -6.75
C LEU A 224 9.68 7.83 -5.57
N MET A 225 8.82 6.85 -5.84
CA MET A 225 8.14 6.07 -4.81
C MET A 225 9.08 5.07 -4.14
N ASN A 226 10.00 4.46 -4.89
CA ASN A 226 10.83 3.34 -4.48
C ASN A 226 12.29 3.50 -4.95
N PRO A 227 13.09 4.41 -4.35
CA PRO A 227 14.39 4.85 -4.90
C PRO A 227 15.45 3.76 -5.06
N THR A 228 15.30 2.62 -4.39
CA THR A 228 16.27 1.52 -4.40
C THR A 228 15.85 0.32 -5.27
N MET A 229 14.64 0.34 -5.83
CA MET A 229 14.00 -0.85 -6.39
C MET A 229 13.67 -0.75 -7.89
N GLY A 230 14.11 0.33 -8.55
CA GLY A 230 13.72 0.67 -9.91
C GLY A 230 13.91 -0.48 -10.91
N ASP A 231 15.07 -1.13 -10.95
CA ASP A 231 15.41 -2.03 -12.06
C ASP A 231 15.50 -3.52 -11.68
N ASN A 232 15.04 -3.91 -10.48
CA ASN A 232 15.26 -5.28 -10.00
C ASN A 232 14.64 -6.34 -10.93
N LEU A 233 13.48 -6.08 -11.55
CA LEU A 233 12.88 -7.06 -12.45
C LEU A 233 13.68 -7.25 -13.74
N ILE A 234 14.28 -6.19 -14.26
CA ILE A 234 15.14 -6.28 -15.44
C ILE A 234 16.45 -6.99 -15.09
N ARG A 235 17.03 -6.66 -13.94
CA ARG A 235 18.31 -7.23 -13.47
C ARG A 235 18.19 -8.71 -13.12
N ASP A 236 17.16 -9.06 -12.36
CA ASP A 236 17.08 -10.38 -11.70
C ASP A 236 16.03 -11.29 -12.36
N GLY A 237 15.07 -10.73 -13.11
CA GLY A 237 13.90 -11.46 -13.64
C GLY A 237 14.23 -12.65 -14.54
N HIS A 238 15.32 -12.59 -15.29
CA HIS A 238 15.77 -13.71 -16.15
C HIS A 238 16.02 -15.00 -15.34
N GLN A 239 16.59 -14.89 -14.14
CA GLN A 239 16.85 -16.05 -13.29
C GLN A 239 15.54 -16.68 -12.80
N TYR A 240 14.52 -15.86 -12.52
CA TYR A 240 13.19 -16.33 -12.14
C TYR A 240 12.48 -17.04 -13.29
N ILE A 241 12.57 -16.49 -14.51
CA ILE A 241 12.02 -17.10 -15.73
C ILE A 241 12.62 -18.50 -15.92
N GLU A 242 13.95 -18.62 -15.86
CA GLU A 242 14.62 -19.90 -16.04
C GLU A 242 14.20 -20.94 -14.97
N LYS A 243 14.14 -20.54 -13.70
CA LYS A 243 13.67 -21.40 -12.60
C LYS A 243 12.24 -21.90 -12.82
N LEU A 244 11.33 -21.01 -13.20
CA LEU A 244 9.93 -21.35 -13.44
C LEU A 244 9.78 -22.30 -14.62
N LEU A 245 10.51 -22.09 -15.72
CA LEU A 245 10.48 -22.98 -16.87
C LEU A 245 11.02 -24.37 -16.51
N LYS A 246 12.14 -24.46 -15.78
CA LYS A 246 12.67 -25.74 -15.28
C LYS A 246 11.64 -26.49 -14.45
N LEU A 247 10.93 -25.79 -13.55
CA LEU A 247 9.84 -26.37 -12.78
C LEU A 247 8.70 -26.86 -13.69
N GLY A 248 8.33 -26.06 -14.69
CA GLY A 248 7.32 -26.41 -15.68
C GLY A 248 7.62 -27.71 -16.41
N TYR A 249 8.86 -27.86 -16.88
CA TYR A 249 9.33 -29.06 -17.58
C TYR A 249 9.51 -30.28 -16.67
N ALA A 250 9.89 -30.07 -15.40
CA ALA A 250 10.03 -31.15 -14.42
C ALA A 250 8.68 -31.74 -13.97
N GLU A 251 7.62 -30.93 -13.95
CA GLU A 251 6.27 -31.35 -13.55
C GLU A 251 5.23 -31.18 -14.69
N PRO A 252 5.37 -31.91 -15.81
CA PRO A 252 4.53 -31.72 -17.00
C PRO A 252 3.05 -32.05 -16.75
N LYS A 253 2.75 -32.93 -15.79
CA LYS A 253 1.36 -33.23 -15.37
C LYS A 253 0.65 -32.01 -14.78
N LYS A 254 1.39 -31.10 -14.14
CA LYS A 254 0.84 -29.91 -13.47
C LYS A 254 0.92 -28.67 -14.34
N TYR A 255 2.04 -28.47 -15.03
CA TYR A 255 2.33 -27.24 -15.77
C TYR A 255 2.42 -27.42 -17.29
N GLY A 256 2.46 -28.63 -17.83
CA GLY A 256 2.73 -28.87 -19.25
C GLY A 256 1.80 -28.15 -20.22
N SER A 257 0.54 -27.91 -19.82
CA SER A 257 -0.43 -27.11 -20.59
C SER A 257 -0.04 -25.64 -20.80
N VAL A 258 0.87 -25.10 -19.97
CA VAL A 258 1.27 -23.68 -19.98
C VAL A 258 2.77 -23.48 -20.17
N SER A 259 3.59 -24.53 -20.10
CA SER A 259 5.04 -24.43 -20.22
C SER A 259 5.55 -24.05 -21.61
N ASN A 260 4.75 -24.30 -22.66
CA ASN A 260 5.06 -23.97 -24.06
C ASN A 260 3.84 -23.35 -24.76
N LEU A 261 3.11 -22.46 -24.06
CA LEU A 261 1.90 -21.84 -24.60
C LEU A 261 2.21 -20.86 -25.74
N THR A 262 3.34 -20.16 -25.63
CA THR A 262 3.83 -19.19 -26.62
C THR A 262 5.30 -19.48 -26.97
N LYS A 263 5.83 -18.79 -27.98
CA LYS A 263 7.29 -18.77 -28.24
C LYS A 263 8.07 -17.90 -27.24
N ASP A 264 7.38 -17.22 -26.33
CA ASP A 264 7.98 -16.30 -25.37
C ASP A 264 8.10 -16.94 -23.98
N ASP A 265 9.34 -17.21 -23.60
CA ASP A 265 9.70 -17.82 -22.32
C ASP A 265 9.24 -17.01 -21.11
N CYS A 266 9.20 -15.68 -21.19
CA CYS A 266 8.71 -14.83 -20.12
C CYS A 266 7.20 -15.04 -19.91
N LEU A 267 6.40 -15.10 -20.98
CA LEU A 267 4.95 -15.35 -20.88
C LEU A 267 4.67 -16.76 -20.35
N ASN A 268 5.39 -17.77 -20.83
CA ASN A 268 5.26 -19.15 -20.35
C ASN A 268 5.61 -19.25 -18.86
N ALA A 269 6.72 -18.64 -18.41
CA ALA A 269 7.11 -18.59 -17.01
C ALA A 269 6.06 -17.90 -16.13
N LEU A 270 5.50 -16.78 -16.59
CA LEU A 270 4.42 -16.08 -15.88
C LEU A 270 3.17 -16.97 -15.73
N MET A 271 2.80 -17.73 -16.76
CA MET A 271 1.69 -18.68 -16.69
C MET A 271 1.98 -19.87 -15.75
N ILE A 272 3.23 -20.33 -15.67
CA ILE A 272 3.63 -21.32 -14.67
C ILE A 272 3.50 -20.72 -13.26
N LEU A 273 3.93 -19.47 -13.06
CA LEU A 273 3.85 -18.79 -11.76
C LEU A 273 2.39 -18.68 -11.28
N THR A 274 1.43 -18.39 -12.16
CA THR A 274 0.01 -18.33 -11.77
C THR A 274 -0.53 -19.68 -11.29
N LYS A 275 -0.04 -20.79 -11.85
CA LYS A 275 -0.38 -22.16 -11.42
C LYS A 275 0.39 -22.63 -10.19
N PHE A 276 1.60 -22.12 -10.00
CA PHE A 276 2.44 -22.42 -8.84
C PHE A 276 1.84 -21.82 -7.56
N LEU A 277 1.32 -20.60 -7.66
CA LEU A 277 0.73 -19.86 -6.54
C LEU A 277 -0.70 -20.30 -6.25
N PRO A 278 -1.18 -20.10 -5.01
CA PRO A 278 -2.58 -20.37 -4.66
C PRO A 278 -3.51 -19.44 -5.43
N LEU A 279 -4.75 -19.89 -5.65
CA LEU A 279 -5.77 -19.05 -6.22
C LEU A 279 -6.02 -17.80 -5.36
N PRO A 280 -6.30 -16.64 -5.98
CA PRO A 280 -6.58 -15.40 -5.29
C PRO A 280 -7.91 -15.47 -4.53
N LYS A 281 -8.02 -14.67 -3.46
CA LYS A 281 -9.27 -14.52 -2.70
C LYS A 281 -10.07 -13.33 -3.23
N ARG A 282 -11.39 -13.52 -3.31
CA ARG A 282 -12.36 -12.44 -3.53
C ARG A 282 -12.51 -11.66 -2.24
N VAL A 283 -12.17 -10.39 -2.28
CA VAL A 283 -12.24 -9.43 -1.18
C VAL A 283 -13.36 -8.42 -1.43
N TYR A 284 -13.59 -8.04 -2.70
CA TYR A 284 -14.53 -6.99 -3.05
C TYR A 284 -15.82 -7.55 -3.67
N ALA A 285 -16.93 -6.79 -3.54
CA ALA A 285 -18.23 -7.20 -4.05
C ALA A 285 -18.23 -7.40 -5.58
N HIS A 286 -17.49 -6.57 -6.32
CA HIS A 286 -17.39 -6.67 -7.79
C HIS A 286 -16.64 -7.93 -8.25
N GLU A 287 -15.78 -8.51 -7.40
CA GLU A 287 -15.00 -9.72 -7.70
C GLU A 287 -15.84 -11.01 -7.64
N LYS A 288 -17.09 -10.96 -7.14
CA LYS A 288 -17.95 -12.14 -6.93
C LYS A 288 -18.11 -13.01 -8.17
N LYS A 289 -18.20 -12.39 -9.36
CA LYS A 289 -18.40 -13.08 -10.65
C LYS A 289 -17.13 -13.23 -11.48
N MET A 290 -16.00 -12.68 -11.02
CA MET A 290 -14.74 -12.75 -11.76
C MET A 290 -14.09 -14.13 -11.66
N SER A 291 -13.43 -14.55 -12.74
CA SER A 291 -12.64 -15.79 -12.74
C SER A 291 -11.45 -15.68 -11.79
N LEU A 292 -11.11 -16.80 -11.15
CA LEU A 292 -9.91 -16.95 -10.34
C LEU A 292 -8.77 -17.61 -11.11
N VAL A 293 -9.07 -18.23 -12.24
CA VAL A 293 -8.10 -18.93 -13.08
C VAL A 293 -7.49 -17.91 -14.03
N ALA A 294 -6.16 -17.82 -14.02
CA ALA A 294 -5.43 -16.92 -14.89
C ALA A 294 -5.34 -17.51 -16.29
N GLU A 295 -5.73 -16.69 -17.26
CA GLU A 295 -5.53 -16.89 -18.70
C GLU A 295 -4.65 -15.76 -19.22
N LEU A 296 -3.90 -16.05 -20.29
CA LEU A 296 -2.90 -15.13 -20.83
C LEU A 296 -3.56 -13.89 -21.44
N ASP A 297 -4.72 -14.06 -22.07
CA ASP A 297 -5.52 -13.00 -22.70
C ASP A 297 -6.01 -11.91 -21.73
N HIS A 298 -6.09 -12.22 -20.43
CA HIS A 298 -6.41 -11.23 -19.39
C HIS A 298 -5.38 -10.10 -19.34
N ILE A 299 -4.09 -10.40 -19.58
CA ILE A 299 -3.00 -9.43 -19.44
C ILE A 299 -2.20 -9.21 -20.72
N TYR A 300 -2.39 -10.05 -21.75
CA TYR A 300 -1.60 -10.04 -22.97
C TYR A 300 -2.48 -10.33 -24.19
N GLN A 301 -2.51 -9.40 -25.15
CA GLN A 301 -3.23 -9.55 -26.40
C GLN A 301 -2.28 -9.41 -27.59
N LEU A 302 -2.26 -10.43 -28.46
CA LEU A 302 -1.53 -10.38 -29.73
C LEU A 302 -2.48 -9.94 -30.84
N VAL A 303 -2.12 -8.87 -31.54
CA VAL A 303 -2.92 -8.25 -32.60
C VAL A 303 -2.10 -8.21 -33.89
N PRO A 304 -2.69 -8.39 -35.08
CA PRO A 304 -1.95 -8.33 -36.34
C PRO A 304 -1.26 -6.98 -36.57
N VAL A 305 -0.05 -7.00 -37.14
CA VAL A 305 0.66 -5.80 -37.59
C VAL A 305 -0.22 -4.97 -38.54
N GLY A 306 -0.24 -3.65 -38.34
CA GLY A 306 -1.06 -2.71 -39.12
C GLY A 306 -2.48 -2.52 -38.61
N SER A 307 -2.89 -3.23 -37.54
CA SER A 307 -4.15 -2.96 -36.85
C SER A 307 -4.12 -1.57 -36.20
N GLY A 308 -5.21 -0.82 -36.31
CA GLY A 308 -5.32 0.50 -35.69
C GLY A 308 -5.41 0.39 -34.17
N VAL A 309 -4.36 0.82 -33.45
CA VAL A 309 -4.29 0.82 -31.97
C VAL A 309 -5.53 1.44 -31.35
N GLU A 310 -5.89 2.64 -31.81
CA GLU A 310 -7.02 3.39 -31.27
C GLU A 310 -8.37 2.71 -31.51
N LEU A 311 -8.52 2.01 -32.63
CA LEU A 311 -9.72 1.22 -32.92
C LEU A 311 -9.85 0.05 -31.96
N GLU A 312 -8.75 -0.65 -31.71
CA GLU A 312 -8.75 -1.81 -30.80
C GLU A 312 -8.97 -1.40 -29.34
N ILE A 313 -8.40 -0.27 -28.93
CA ILE A 313 -8.66 0.34 -27.62
C ILE A 313 -10.13 0.73 -27.49
N SER A 314 -10.70 1.39 -28.51
CA SER A 314 -12.10 1.82 -28.53
C SER A 314 -13.04 0.63 -28.47
N ARG A 315 -12.80 -0.41 -29.29
CA ARG A 315 -13.55 -1.67 -29.30
C ARG A 315 -13.58 -2.31 -27.91
N ARG A 316 -12.39 -2.47 -27.29
CA ARG A 316 -12.31 -3.07 -25.94
C ARG A 316 -12.99 -2.21 -24.89
N ARG A 317 -12.95 -0.87 -25.02
CA ARG A 317 -13.66 0.05 -24.13
C ARG A 317 -15.18 -0.05 -24.26
N GLU A 318 -15.70 -0.20 -25.48
CA GLU A 318 -17.13 -0.40 -25.73
C GLU A 318 -17.64 -1.73 -25.17
N GLU A 319 -16.82 -2.78 -25.24
CA GLU A 319 -17.13 -4.10 -24.69
C GLU A 319 -17.10 -4.14 -23.15
N CYS A 320 -16.38 -3.20 -22.50
CA CYS A 320 -16.19 -3.17 -21.05
C CYS A 320 -17.06 -2.11 -20.36
N ARG A 321 -17.94 -2.55 -19.46
CA ARG A 321 -18.76 -1.65 -18.62
C ARG A 321 -18.06 -1.14 -17.34
N HIS A 322 -16.81 -1.53 -17.14
CA HIS A 322 -16.00 -1.24 -15.95
C HIS A 322 -14.60 -0.75 -16.34
N PRO A 323 -13.88 -0.07 -15.43
CA PRO A 323 -12.50 0.33 -15.67
C PRO A 323 -11.65 -0.83 -16.18
N ILE A 324 -10.93 -0.59 -17.28
CA ILE A 324 -10.04 -1.58 -17.89
C ILE A 324 -8.70 -1.41 -17.20
N GLN A 325 -8.34 -2.44 -16.44
CA GLN A 325 -7.03 -2.49 -15.81
C GLN A 325 -5.91 -2.56 -16.85
N PRO A 326 -4.72 -2.04 -16.52
CA PRO A 326 -3.56 -2.12 -17.38
C PRO A 326 -3.32 -3.53 -17.94
N TYR A 327 -3.04 -3.63 -19.24
CA TYR A 327 -2.67 -4.86 -19.92
C TYR A 327 -1.67 -4.60 -21.06
N VAL A 328 -1.04 -5.65 -21.56
CA VAL A 328 -0.12 -5.60 -22.70
C VAL A 328 -0.85 -5.92 -23.99
N MET A 329 -0.66 -5.06 -24.99
CA MET A 329 -0.96 -5.37 -26.38
C MET A 329 0.36 -5.50 -27.14
N ALA A 330 0.53 -6.63 -27.80
CA ALA A 330 1.63 -6.91 -28.70
C ALA A 330 1.12 -6.89 -30.14
N MET A 331 1.79 -6.16 -31.02
CA MET A 331 1.57 -6.28 -32.45
C MET A 331 2.55 -7.27 -33.02
N GLY A 332 2.06 -8.32 -33.66
CA GLY A 332 2.92 -9.31 -34.26
C GLY A 332 2.27 -10.02 -35.43
N ASP A 333 3.07 -10.85 -36.08
CA ASP A 333 2.62 -11.67 -37.21
C ASP A 333 2.12 -13.05 -36.74
N ARG A 334 1.79 -13.91 -37.71
CA ARG A 334 1.35 -15.28 -37.46
C ARG A 334 2.42 -16.15 -36.80
N ASP A 335 3.69 -15.75 -36.90
CA ASP A 335 4.82 -16.44 -36.29
C ASP A 335 5.13 -15.94 -34.87
N GLN A 336 4.30 -15.05 -34.31
CA GLN A 336 4.50 -14.41 -33.00
C GLN A 336 5.77 -13.55 -32.95
N ILE A 337 6.27 -13.09 -34.11
CA ILE A 337 7.31 -12.08 -34.13
C ILE A 337 6.63 -10.75 -33.80
N VAL A 338 6.90 -10.25 -32.59
CA VAL A 338 6.29 -9.03 -32.09
C VAL A 338 7.11 -7.82 -32.55
N SER A 339 6.48 -6.94 -33.32
CA SER A 339 7.07 -5.68 -33.78
C SER A 339 6.92 -4.55 -32.77
N GLN A 340 5.88 -4.57 -31.93
CA GLN A 340 5.61 -3.49 -30.98
C GLN A 340 4.89 -3.98 -29.74
N TYR A 341 5.25 -3.42 -28.58
CA TYR A 341 4.54 -3.59 -27.32
C TYR A 341 3.93 -2.27 -26.84
N LEU A 342 2.69 -2.35 -26.37
CA LEU A 342 1.93 -1.26 -25.79
C LEU A 342 1.41 -1.69 -24.41
N VAL A 343 1.50 -0.81 -23.42
CA VAL A 343 0.74 -0.95 -22.17
C VAL A 343 -0.51 -0.07 -22.29
N LEU A 344 -1.68 -0.68 -22.11
CA LEU A 344 -2.98 -0.06 -22.34
C LEU A 344 -3.81 -0.06 -21.06
N GLY A 345 -4.52 1.03 -20.77
CA GLY A 345 -5.44 1.11 -19.62
C GLY A 345 -6.44 2.24 -19.78
N ASP A 346 -7.72 1.97 -19.48
CA ASP A 346 -8.83 2.93 -19.55
C ASP A 346 -8.87 3.85 -20.79
N GLY A 347 -8.58 3.30 -21.97
CA GLY A 347 -8.63 4.06 -23.23
C GLY A 347 -7.31 4.74 -23.62
N HIS A 348 -6.23 4.54 -22.85
CA HIS A 348 -4.93 5.14 -23.11
C HIS A 348 -3.91 4.11 -23.52
N SER A 349 -2.99 4.51 -24.40
CA SER A 349 -1.83 3.71 -24.81
C SER A 349 -0.51 4.34 -24.40
N ILE A 350 0.42 3.47 -23.98
CA ILE A 350 1.79 3.84 -23.65
C ILE A 350 2.68 2.93 -24.47
N GLN A 351 3.36 3.54 -25.45
CA GLN A 351 4.22 2.80 -26.36
C GLN A 351 5.57 2.54 -25.71
N LEU A 352 6.14 1.35 -25.91
CA LEU A 352 7.55 1.11 -25.67
C LEU A 352 8.33 1.23 -27.00
N PRO A 353 9.60 1.66 -26.98
CA PRO A 353 10.36 1.92 -28.20
C PRO A 353 10.58 0.68 -29.06
N GLU A 354 10.85 -0.46 -28.42
CA GLU A 354 11.13 -1.81 -28.94
C GLU A 354 11.93 -2.49 -27.82
N GLN A 355 11.34 -3.41 -27.07
CA GLN A 355 11.97 -4.01 -25.89
C GLN A 355 11.48 -5.45 -25.68
N PRO A 356 12.26 -6.31 -25.00
CA PRO A 356 11.85 -7.67 -24.66
C PRO A 356 10.60 -7.65 -23.77
N THR A 357 9.81 -8.71 -23.85
CA THR A 357 8.57 -8.93 -23.07
C THR A 357 8.72 -8.63 -21.60
N LEU A 358 9.85 -9.02 -20.99
CA LEU A 358 10.15 -8.75 -19.58
C LEU A 358 10.08 -7.27 -19.22
N LYS A 359 10.56 -6.38 -20.08
CA LYS A 359 10.51 -4.92 -19.84
C LYS A 359 9.11 -4.34 -20.01
N THR A 360 8.32 -4.93 -20.89
CA THR A 360 6.90 -4.59 -21.01
C THR A 360 6.13 -5.00 -19.75
N ILE A 361 6.41 -6.20 -19.22
CA ILE A 361 5.84 -6.67 -17.94
C ILE A 361 6.30 -5.81 -16.76
N ASP A 362 7.55 -5.37 -16.76
CA ASP A 362 8.06 -4.42 -15.76
C ASP A 362 7.33 -3.07 -15.81
N LEU A 363 7.14 -2.51 -17.01
CA LEU A 363 6.34 -1.30 -17.17
C LEU A 363 4.89 -1.51 -16.70
N LEU A 364 4.28 -2.65 -17.04
CA LEU A 364 2.91 -3.00 -16.63
C LEU A 364 2.81 -3.03 -15.09
N LEU A 365 3.71 -3.75 -14.42
CA LEU A 365 3.73 -3.83 -12.96
C LEU A 365 3.89 -2.46 -12.32
N LYS A 366 4.81 -1.63 -12.82
CA LYS A 366 5.04 -0.28 -12.30
C LYS A 366 3.85 0.64 -12.57
N ALA A 367 3.17 0.50 -13.71
CA ALA A 367 1.98 1.28 -14.02
C ALA A 367 0.87 1.06 -12.99
N HIS A 368 0.66 -0.17 -12.52
CA HIS A 368 -0.30 -0.45 -11.44
C HIS A 368 0.03 0.33 -10.15
N TYR A 369 1.30 0.44 -9.76
CA TYR A 369 1.72 1.21 -8.60
C TYR A 369 1.59 2.73 -8.80
N VAL A 370 2.14 3.21 -9.92
CA VAL A 370 2.16 4.63 -10.26
C VAL A 370 0.74 5.18 -10.35
N PHE A 371 -0.19 4.44 -10.95
CA PHE A 371 -1.57 4.86 -11.09
C PHE A 371 -2.52 4.38 -9.99
N ASN A 372 -2.03 3.64 -8.99
CA ASN A 372 -2.84 3.08 -7.91
C ASN A 372 -4.02 2.22 -8.42
N VAL A 373 -3.78 1.41 -9.45
CA VAL A 373 -4.82 0.57 -10.08
C VAL A 373 -4.68 -0.87 -9.60
N PRO A 374 -5.75 -1.52 -9.10
CA PRO A 374 -5.67 -2.91 -8.66
C PRO A 374 -5.28 -3.86 -9.79
N TYR A 375 -4.66 -4.99 -9.43
CA TYR A 375 -4.37 -6.08 -10.36
C TYR A 375 -5.63 -6.83 -10.79
N TYR A 376 -5.51 -7.56 -11.89
CA TYR A 376 -6.58 -8.42 -12.37
C TYR A 376 -6.73 -9.57 -11.39
N LEU A 377 -7.96 -9.87 -10.98
CA LEU A 377 -8.21 -10.78 -9.86
C LEU A 377 -7.42 -12.09 -10.00
N ALA A 378 -7.52 -12.76 -11.16
CA ALA A 378 -6.84 -14.02 -11.42
C ALA A 378 -5.30 -13.92 -11.40
N TRP A 379 -4.75 -12.75 -11.72
CA TRP A 379 -3.31 -12.48 -11.79
C TRP A 379 -2.75 -11.84 -10.51
N LYS A 380 -3.63 -11.46 -9.57
CA LYS A 380 -3.31 -10.71 -8.35
C LYS A 380 -2.16 -11.32 -7.54
N ASN A 381 -2.15 -12.64 -7.36
CA ASN A 381 -1.12 -13.30 -6.57
C ASN A 381 0.23 -13.37 -7.30
N ALA A 382 0.23 -13.58 -8.62
CA ALA A 382 1.44 -13.59 -9.42
C ALA A 382 2.10 -12.21 -9.45
N PHE A 383 1.33 -11.14 -9.70
CA PHE A 383 1.87 -9.78 -9.68
C PHE A 383 2.37 -9.39 -8.29
N ARG A 384 1.62 -9.71 -7.22
CA ARG A 384 2.11 -9.52 -5.84
C ARG A 384 3.41 -10.28 -5.56
N PHE A 385 3.55 -11.51 -6.03
CA PHE A 385 4.78 -12.26 -5.89
C PHE A 385 5.95 -11.53 -6.55
N LEU A 386 5.80 -11.10 -7.81
CA LEU A 386 6.84 -10.35 -8.54
C LEU A 386 7.18 -9.05 -7.82
N SER A 387 6.19 -8.33 -7.33
CA SER A 387 6.37 -7.08 -6.59
C SER A 387 7.15 -7.25 -5.29
N VAL A 388 6.87 -8.30 -4.52
CA VAL A 388 7.53 -8.52 -3.24
C VAL A 388 8.91 -9.16 -3.43
N GLN A 389 9.01 -10.19 -4.27
CA GLN A 389 10.24 -10.98 -4.42
C GLN A 389 11.27 -10.32 -5.33
N ILE A 390 10.80 -9.71 -6.41
CA ILE A 390 11.70 -9.16 -7.40
C ILE A 390 11.83 -7.66 -7.19
N LEU A 391 10.72 -6.92 -7.13
CA LEU A 391 10.76 -5.48 -6.91
C LEU A 391 11.01 -5.09 -5.44
N GLY A 392 11.13 -6.03 -4.50
CA GLY A 392 11.47 -5.73 -3.10
C GLY A 392 10.43 -4.87 -2.36
N LEU A 393 9.19 -4.81 -2.85
CA LEU A 393 8.12 -4.03 -2.25
C LEU A 393 7.56 -4.73 -1.00
N PRO A 394 7.11 -3.97 0.01
CA PRO A 394 6.54 -4.57 1.22
C PRO A 394 5.25 -5.33 0.89
N LEU A 395 5.06 -6.47 1.55
CA LEU A 395 3.83 -7.24 1.45
C LEU A 395 2.65 -6.42 2.02
N GLU A 396 1.67 -6.09 1.19
CA GLU A 396 0.41 -5.48 1.63
C GLU A 396 -0.33 -6.40 2.63
N ASN A 397 -1.28 -5.83 3.39
CA ASN A 397 -1.95 -6.51 4.49
C ASN A 397 -2.42 -7.95 4.15
N PRO A 398 -1.91 -9.00 4.85
CA PRO A 398 -2.12 -10.40 4.51
C PRO A 398 -3.59 -10.85 4.58
N ARG A 399 -4.49 -10.05 5.16
CA ARG A 399 -5.94 -10.32 5.16
C ARG A 399 -6.57 -10.25 3.77
N GLN A 400 -5.90 -9.64 2.80
CA GLN A 400 -6.40 -9.43 1.43
C GLN A 400 -5.82 -10.41 0.40
N SER A 401 -5.09 -11.44 0.84
CA SER A 401 -4.59 -12.51 -0.04
C SER A 401 -4.49 -13.87 0.66
N SER A 402 -4.50 -14.94 -0.13
CA SER A 402 -3.96 -16.26 0.24
C SER A 402 -2.43 -16.32 0.10
N PHE A 403 -1.83 -15.33 -0.57
CA PHE A 403 -0.39 -15.17 -0.72
C PHE A 403 0.25 -14.78 0.60
N THR A 404 1.15 -15.63 1.09
CA THR A 404 1.84 -15.50 2.38
C THR A 404 3.35 -15.57 2.18
N ALA A 405 4.10 -15.17 3.21
CA ALA A 405 5.56 -15.36 3.25
C ALA A 405 6.00 -16.82 3.04
N GLU A 406 5.15 -17.80 3.36
CA GLU A 406 5.44 -19.22 3.15
C GLU A 406 5.54 -19.58 1.66
N HIS A 407 4.75 -18.93 0.80
CA HIS A 407 4.82 -19.15 -0.66
C HIS A 407 6.09 -18.57 -1.27
N VAL A 408 6.54 -17.45 -0.70
CA VAL A 408 7.84 -16.84 -0.98
C VAL A 408 8.96 -17.79 -0.59
N GLU A 409 8.92 -18.33 0.63
CA GLU A 409 9.92 -19.30 1.09
C GLU A 409 9.91 -20.58 0.26
N LEU A 410 8.73 -21.08 -0.11
CA LEU A 410 8.61 -22.26 -0.95
C LEU A 410 9.31 -22.06 -2.29
N PHE A 411 9.10 -20.91 -2.94
CA PHE A 411 9.78 -20.58 -4.18
C PHE A 411 11.30 -20.49 -3.99
N ASN A 412 11.77 -19.88 -2.90
CA ASN A 412 13.20 -19.73 -2.63
C ASN A 412 13.91 -21.06 -2.29
N ARG A 413 13.16 -22.08 -1.87
CA ARG A 413 13.69 -23.44 -1.62
C ARG A 413 13.84 -24.27 -2.90
N PHE A 414 13.22 -23.84 -4.00
CA PHE A 414 13.43 -24.35 -5.35
C PHE A 414 14.52 -23.54 -6.08
#